data_AF-A0A0C5FWX5-F1
#
_entry.id   AF-A0A0C5FWX5-F1
#
_cell.length_a   1.000
_cell.length_b   1.000
_cell.length_c   1.000
_cell.angle_alpha   90.00
_cell.angle_beta   90.00
_cell.angle_gamma   90.00
#
_symmetry.space_group_name_H-M   'P 1'
#
loop_
_entity.id
_entity.type
_entity.pdbx_description
1 polymer ?
#
loop_
_entity_poly.entity_id
_entity_poly.type
_entity_poly.pdbx_seq_one_letter_code
_entity_poly.pdbx_strand_id
1 'polypeptide(L)'
;MIAAEALAAGLDTPTLCELAGWPRNADARDIREAFEQALAEAGLGLPDRGLARRHGLRRMAARLIAGEITPADLAADDWWETEVETAAEQSFVALIPQCDCCIEYTLGLDQQTWATQLQDAALALTSSPPIHPGC
;
A
#
# COMPACT_ATOMS: atom_id res chain seq x y z
N MET A 1 11.40 -11.32 -3.29
CA MET A 1 10.05 -11.92 -3.15
C MET A 1 9.71 -11.77 -1.69
N ILE A 2 8.54 -11.21 -1.36
CA ILE A 2 8.25 -10.71 0.00
C ILE A 2 8.43 -11.79 1.08
N ALA A 3 8.05 -13.05 0.82
CA ALA A 3 8.28 -14.14 1.77
C ALA A 3 9.78 -14.39 2.06
N ALA A 4 10.64 -14.34 1.06
CA ALA A 4 12.09 -14.47 1.24
C ALA A 4 12.71 -13.28 1.98
N GLU A 5 12.18 -12.06 1.78
CA GLU A 5 12.58 -10.87 2.51
C GLU A 5 12.14 -10.93 3.98
N ALA A 6 10.95 -11.46 4.26
CA ALA A 6 10.46 -11.67 5.62
C ALA A 6 11.27 -12.72 6.39
N LEU A 7 11.70 -13.81 5.73
CA LEU A 7 12.67 -14.75 6.31
C LEU A 7 13.99 -14.07 6.64
N ALA A 8 14.52 -13.24 5.73
CA ALA A 8 15.76 -12.49 5.97
C ALA A 8 15.62 -11.47 7.13
N ALA A 9 14.41 -10.99 7.39
CA ALA A 9 14.08 -10.12 8.52
C ALA A 9 13.84 -10.88 9.84
N GLY A 10 13.93 -12.22 9.83
CA GLY A 10 13.82 -13.08 11.02
C GLY A 10 12.40 -13.57 11.33
N LEU A 11 11.44 -13.37 10.42
CA LEU A 11 10.11 -13.99 10.52
C LEU A 11 10.21 -15.44 10.02
N ASP A 12 10.75 -16.33 10.85
CA ASP A 12 11.01 -17.73 10.46
C ASP A 12 9.86 -18.64 10.91
N THR A 13 8.85 -18.79 10.03
CA THR A 13 7.79 -19.79 10.19
C THR A 13 7.91 -20.88 9.12
N PRO A 14 7.61 -22.15 9.45
CA PRO A 14 7.68 -23.24 8.50
C PRO A 14 6.94 -22.96 7.20
N THR A 15 5.72 -22.42 7.28
CA THR A 15 4.90 -22.16 6.10
C THR A 15 5.45 -20.99 5.27
N LEU A 16 6.11 -20.00 5.88
CA LEU A 16 6.77 -18.93 5.14
C LEU A 16 8.01 -19.41 4.38
N CYS A 17 8.76 -20.35 4.97
CA CYS A 17 9.86 -21.04 4.31
C CYS A 17 9.39 -21.78 3.04
N GLU A 18 8.26 -22.48 3.13
CA GLU A 18 7.67 -23.16 1.98
C GLU A 18 7.24 -22.17 0.90
N LEU A 19 6.51 -21.12 1.28
CA LEU A 19 6.11 -20.02 0.39
C LEU A 19 7.31 -19.38 -0.31
N ALA A 20 8.45 -19.25 0.38
CA ALA A 20 9.67 -18.71 -0.19
C ALA A 20 10.23 -19.55 -1.36
N GLY A 21 9.88 -20.84 -1.42
CA GLY A 21 10.26 -21.78 -2.49
C GLY A 21 9.24 -21.94 -3.61
N TRP A 22 8.06 -21.33 -3.51
CA TRP A 22 6.98 -21.53 -4.49
C TRP A 22 7.27 -20.84 -5.84
N PRO A 23 6.79 -21.44 -6.95
CA PRO A 23 6.92 -20.81 -8.25
C PRO A 23 5.98 -19.59 -8.34
N ARG A 24 6.39 -18.58 -9.13
CA ARG A 24 5.65 -17.31 -9.27
C ARG A 24 4.23 -17.47 -9.84
N ASN A 25 3.94 -18.60 -10.48
CA ASN A 25 2.64 -18.93 -11.07
C ASN A 25 1.84 -19.93 -10.23
N ALA A 26 2.20 -20.14 -8.95
CA ALA A 26 1.38 -20.90 -8.02
C ALA A 26 -0.02 -20.28 -7.88
N ASP A 27 -1.00 -21.10 -7.51
CA ASP A 27 -2.40 -20.68 -7.39
C ASP A 27 -2.53 -19.58 -6.31
N ALA A 28 -3.25 -18.52 -6.63
CA ALA A 28 -3.42 -17.38 -5.72
C ALA A 28 -4.18 -17.75 -4.44
N ARG A 29 -5.07 -18.75 -4.48
CA ARG A 29 -5.76 -19.28 -3.31
C ARG A 29 -4.77 -19.99 -2.39
N ASP A 30 -3.96 -20.89 -2.95
CA ASP A 30 -2.96 -21.63 -2.19
C ASP A 30 -1.95 -20.68 -1.55
N ILE A 31 -1.52 -19.64 -2.29
CA ILE A 31 -0.60 -18.61 -1.78
C ILE A 31 -1.22 -17.89 -0.57
N ARG A 32 -2.51 -17.56 -0.67
CA ARG A 32 -3.24 -16.87 0.40
C ARG A 32 -3.39 -17.77 1.63
N GLU A 33 -3.81 -19.01 1.46
CA GLU A 33 -3.98 -19.96 2.57
C GLU A 33 -2.66 -20.21 3.31
N ALA A 34 -1.56 -20.42 2.56
CA ALA A 34 -0.24 -20.57 3.15
C ALA A 34 0.23 -19.27 3.84
N PHE A 35 -0.09 -18.10 3.31
CA PHE A 35 0.27 -16.82 3.94
C PHE A 35 -0.47 -16.62 5.26
N GLU A 36 -1.77 -16.91 5.29
CA GLU A 36 -2.59 -16.86 6.51
C GLU A 36 -2.06 -17.83 7.58
N GLN A 37 -1.69 -19.04 7.17
CA GLN A 37 -1.09 -20.04 8.04
C GLN A 37 0.28 -19.59 8.58
N ALA A 38 1.13 -19.00 7.74
CA ALA A 38 2.44 -18.47 8.15
C ALA A 38 2.32 -17.33 9.18
N LEU A 39 1.31 -16.46 9.04
CA LEU A 39 1.03 -15.42 10.03
C LEU A 39 0.51 -16.01 11.35
N ALA A 40 -0.39 -16.99 11.29
CA ALA A 40 -0.88 -17.68 12.47
C ALA A 40 0.25 -18.36 13.26
N GLU A 41 1.21 -18.98 12.57
CA GLU A 41 2.42 -19.57 13.16
C GLU A 41 3.30 -18.51 13.87
N ALA A 42 3.35 -17.28 13.34
CA ALA A 42 4.06 -16.17 13.95
C ALA A 42 3.27 -15.50 15.10
N GLY A 43 2.05 -15.96 15.39
CA GLY A 43 1.15 -15.32 16.35
C GLY A 43 0.61 -13.97 15.86
N LEU A 44 0.68 -13.69 14.56
CA LEU A 44 0.21 -12.46 13.94
C LEU A 44 -1.21 -12.64 13.40
N GLY A 45 -2.09 -11.70 13.74
CA GLY A 45 -3.41 -11.61 13.13
C GLY A 45 -3.34 -10.89 11.78
N LEU A 46 -4.20 -11.27 10.84
CA LEU A 46 -4.42 -10.46 9.66
C LEU A 46 -5.03 -9.11 10.07
N PRO A 47 -4.50 -7.97 9.57
CA PRO A 47 -5.16 -6.70 9.75
C PRO A 47 -6.54 -6.73 9.10
N ASP A 48 -7.48 -5.98 9.66
CA ASP A 48 -8.75 -5.75 8.97
C ASP A 48 -8.52 -5.06 7.63
N ARG A 49 -9.51 -5.15 6.73
CA ARG A 49 -9.39 -4.63 5.37
C ARG A 49 -9.09 -3.13 5.33
N GLY A 50 -9.65 -2.35 6.25
CA GLY A 50 -9.44 -0.90 6.30
C GLY A 50 -8.01 -0.57 6.70
N LEU A 51 -7.52 -1.20 7.77
CA LEU A 51 -6.13 -1.06 8.23
C LEU A 51 -5.14 -1.51 7.14
N ALA A 52 -5.37 -2.65 6.50
CA ALA A 52 -4.55 -3.14 5.40
C ALA A 52 -4.50 -2.14 4.23
N ARG A 53 -5.65 -1.56 3.86
CA ARG A 53 -5.73 -0.56 2.78
C ARG A 53 -4.97 0.71 3.12
N ARG A 54 -5.04 1.18 4.36
CA ARG A 54 -4.29 2.36 4.82
C ARG A 54 -2.78 2.14 4.89
N HIS A 55 -2.32 0.94 5.27
CA HIS A 55 -0.91 0.56 5.13
C HIS A 55 -0.47 0.53 3.66
N GLY A 56 -1.31 0.00 2.77
CA GLY A 56 -1.11 0.06 1.32
C GLY A 56 -0.98 1.50 0.81
N LEU A 57 -1.87 2.39 1.26
CA LEU A 57 -1.86 3.81 0.89
C LEU A 57 -0.54 4.50 1.28
N ARG A 58 -0.05 4.29 2.51
CA ARG A 58 1.26 4.81 2.96
C ARG A 58 2.42 4.25 2.13
N ARG A 59 2.38 2.95 1.80
CA ARG A 59 3.39 2.33 0.93
C ARG A 59 3.38 2.94 -0.47
N MET A 60 2.20 3.18 -1.04
CA MET A 60 2.08 3.83 -2.35
C MET A 60 2.64 5.26 -2.32
N ALA A 61 2.32 6.05 -1.29
CA ALA A 61 2.92 7.37 -1.09
C ALA A 61 4.45 7.32 -1.03
N ALA A 62 5.03 6.35 -0.31
CA ALA A 62 6.49 6.17 -0.26
C ALA A 62 7.10 5.83 -1.62
N ARG A 63 6.44 4.94 -2.39
CA ARG A 63 6.88 4.57 -3.74
C ARG A 63 6.78 5.73 -4.72
N LEU A 64 5.76 6.58 -4.58
CA LEU A 64 5.62 7.79 -5.38
C LEU A 64 6.79 8.74 -5.14
N ILE A 65 7.15 8.98 -3.88
CA ILE A 65 8.30 9.84 -3.51
C ILE A 65 9.62 9.25 -4.03
N ALA A 66 9.76 7.93 -3.96
CA ALA A 66 10.94 7.23 -4.49
C ALA A 66 11.01 7.21 -6.03
N GLY A 67 9.96 7.68 -6.72
CA GLY A 67 9.87 7.64 -8.18
C GLY A 67 9.69 6.23 -8.76
N GLU A 68 9.32 5.25 -7.93
CA GLU A 68 9.07 3.88 -8.36
C GLU A 68 7.72 3.70 -9.06
N ILE A 69 6.80 4.62 -8.80
CA ILE A 69 5.50 4.71 -9.46
C ILE A 69 5.27 6.15 -9.91
N THR A 70 4.49 6.30 -10.96
CA THR A 70 4.03 7.59 -11.46
C THR A 70 2.70 7.97 -10.79
N PRO A 71 2.32 9.25 -10.81
CA PRO A 71 1.00 9.67 -10.38
C PRO A 71 -0.15 8.91 -11.06
N ALA A 72 0.03 8.52 -12.33
CA ALA A 72 -0.95 7.75 -13.11
C ALA A 72 -1.18 6.33 -12.55
N ASP A 73 -0.14 5.72 -11.99
CA ASP A 73 -0.24 4.39 -11.40
C ASP A 73 -1.13 4.37 -10.14
N LEU A 74 -1.41 5.52 -9.53
CA LEU A 74 -2.31 5.63 -8.38
C LEU A 74 -3.80 5.53 -8.76
N ALA A 75 -4.14 5.73 -10.04
CA ALA A 75 -5.53 5.63 -10.51
C ALA A 75 -6.00 4.17 -10.68
N ALA A 76 -5.11 3.18 -10.63
CA ALA A 76 -5.39 1.81 -11.07
C ALA A 76 -6.18 0.94 -10.08
N ASP A 77 -6.16 1.20 -8.76
CA ASP A 77 -6.78 0.31 -7.74
C ASP A 77 -7.81 1.00 -6.84
N ASP A 78 -8.56 1.97 -7.38
CA ASP A 78 -9.62 2.69 -6.66
C ASP A 78 -9.15 3.28 -5.31
N TRP A 79 -7.87 3.67 -5.22
CA TRP A 79 -7.27 4.18 -3.98
C TRP A 79 -8.00 5.42 -3.44
N TRP A 80 -8.71 6.14 -4.30
CA TRP A 80 -9.61 7.24 -3.98
C TRP A 80 -10.78 6.86 -3.04
N GLU A 81 -11.16 5.58 -2.96
CA GLU A 81 -12.20 5.06 -2.03
C GLU A 81 -11.62 4.60 -0.68
N THR A 82 -10.34 4.82 -0.42
CA THR A 82 -9.74 4.36 0.83
C THR A 82 -10.36 5.11 2.01
N GLU A 83 -10.89 4.37 2.99
CA GLU A 83 -11.30 4.96 4.27
C GLU A 83 -10.09 5.57 4.97
N VAL A 84 -10.22 6.82 5.41
CA VAL A 84 -9.14 7.60 6.03
C VAL A 84 -9.51 7.98 7.45
N GLU A 85 -8.53 8.03 8.35
CA GLU A 85 -8.74 8.48 9.74
C GLU A 85 -7.89 9.71 10.09
N THR A 86 -6.79 9.93 9.38
CA THR A 86 -5.88 11.04 9.65
C THR A 86 -5.99 12.11 8.59
N ALA A 87 -5.69 13.36 8.97
CA ALA A 87 -5.66 14.47 8.02
C ALA A 87 -4.68 14.25 6.87
N ALA A 88 -3.52 13.62 7.15
CA ALA A 88 -2.52 13.33 6.12
C ALA A 88 -3.02 12.29 5.10
N GLU A 89 -3.71 11.25 5.56
CA GLU A 89 -4.37 10.28 4.65
C GLU A 89 -5.44 10.97 3.82
N GLN A 90 -6.28 11.80 4.46
CA GLN A 90 -7.36 12.51 3.77
C GLN A 90 -6.81 13.46 2.69
N SER A 91 -5.76 14.23 3.00
CA SER A 91 -5.11 15.12 2.04
C SER A 91 -4.52 14.36 0.85
N PHE A 92 -3.93 13.19 1.07
CA PHE A 92 -3.37 12.38 -0.01
C PHE A 92 -4.48 11.74 -0.86
N VAL A 93 -5.46 11.07 -0.24
CA VAL A 93 -6.57 10.41 -0.95
C VAL A 93 -7.41 11.40 -1.77
N ALA A 94 -7.63 12.61 -1.26
CA ALA A 94 -8.39 13.65 -1.97
C ALA A 94 -7.74 14.08 -3.30
N LEU A 95 -6.44 13.84 -3.48
CA LEU A 95 -5.70 14.16 -4.70
C LEU A 95 -5.54 12.97 -5.64
N ILE A 96 -5.98 11.76 -5.24
CA ILE A 96 -5.94 10.59 -6.11
C ILE A 96 -7.12 10.67 -7.08
N PRO A 97 -6.87 10.78 -8.40
CA PRO A 97 -7.95 10.88 -9.37
C PRO A 97 -8.63 9.53 -9.57
N GLN A 98 -9.95 9.58 -9.85
CA GLN A 98 -10.70 8.42 -10.33
C GLN A 98 -10.30 8.03 -11.76
N CYS A 99 -9.85 9.00 -12.55
CA CYS A 99 -9.26 8.84 -13.88
C CYS A 99 -8.22 9.95 -14.08
N ASP A 100 -7.04 9.60 -14.56
CA ASP A 100 -6.01 10.60 -14.94
C ASP A 100 -6.53 11.60 -15.98
N CYS A 101 -7.44 11.16 -16.83
CA CYS A 101 -8.08 11.97 -17.86
C CYS A 101 -8.97 13.11 -17.31
N CYS A 102 -9.36 13.03 -16.03
CA CYS A 102 -10.37 13.92 -15.44
C CYS A 102 -9.80 14.90 -14.41
N ILE A 103 -8.48 14.93 -14.17
CA ILE A 103 -7.85 15.74 -13.10
C ILE A 103 -8.29 17.21 -13.13
N GLU A 104 -8.23 17.86 -14.31
CA GLU A 104 -8.65 19.26 -14.45
C GLU A 104 -10.13 19.47 -14.13
N TYR A 105 -10.96 18.49 -14.48
CA TYR A 105 -12.41 18.57 -14.27
C TYR A 105 -12.81 18.25 -12.83
N THR A 106 -12.18 17.27 -12.18
CA THR A 106 -12.54 16.81 -10.84
C THR A 106 -11.88 17.62 -9.73
N LEU A 107 -10.63 18.06 -9.96
CA LEU A 107 -9.83 18.78 -8.96
C LEU A 107 -9.68 20.26 -9.30
N GLY A 108 -9.97 20.69 -10.53
CA GLY A 108 -9.77 22.08 -10.95
C GLY A 108 -8.31 22.50 -11.02
N LEU A 109 -7.39 21.53 -11.08
CA LEU A 109 -5.94 21.74 -11.09
C LEU A 109 -5.37 21.36 -12.45
N ASP A 110 -4.42 22.15 -12.95
CA ASP A 110 -3.58 21.71 -14.06
C ASP A 110 -2.66 20.55 -13.62
N GLN A 111 -2.15 19.81 -14.60
CA GLN A 111 -1.35 18.61 -14.35
C GLN A 111 -0.09 18.87 -13.50
N GLN A 112 0.58 20.02 -13.68
CA GLN A 112 1.80 20.34 -12.96
C GLN A 112 1.51 20.70 -11.50
N THR A 113 0.47 21.50 -11.27
CA THR A 113 0.03 21.88 -9.92
C THR A 113 -0.47 20.66 -9.15
N TRP A 114 -1.27 19.81 -9.79
CA TRP A 114 -1.74 18.56 -9.19
C TRP A 114 -0.57 17.65 -8.80
N ALA A 115 0.39 17.40 -9.70
CA ALA A 115 1.53 16.54 -9.42
C ALA A 115 2.36 17.05 -8.25
N THR A 116 2.54 18.37 -8.15
CA THR A 116 3.27 19.00 -7.03
C THR A 116 2.53 18.80 -5.70
N GLN A 117 1.22 19.09 -5.66
CA GLN A 117 0.41 18.92 -4.45
C GLN A 117 0.34 17.45 -4.01
N LEU A 118 0.26 16.53 -4.97
CA LEU A 118 0.24 15.10 -4.70
C LEU A 118 1.55 14.62 -4.07
N GLN A 119 2.70 15.12 -4.57
CA GLN A 119 4.01 14.83 -3.98
C GLN A 119 4.12 15.39 -2.56
N ASP A 120 3.69 16.62 -2.32
CA ASP A 120 3.70 17.24 -0.99
C ASP A 120 2.82 16.46 0.00
N ALA A 121 1.62 16.03 -0.44
CA ALA A 121 0.72 15.22 0.38
C ALA A 121 1.30 13.82 0.66
N ALA A 122 1.95 13.19 -0.32
CA ALA A 122 2.64 11.91 -0.12
C ALA A 122 3.76 12.05 0.92
N LEU A 123 4.54 13.13 0.84
CA LEU A 123 5.61 13.41 1.78
C LEU A 123 5.07 13.63 3.20
N ALA A 124 3.97 14.38 3.33
CA ALA A 124 3.30 14.58 4.62
C ALA A 124 2.78 13.25 5.20
N LEU A 125 2.18 12.39 4.37
CA LEU A 125 1.66 11.09 4.79
C LEU A 125 2.77 10.13 5.25
N THR A 126 3.89 10.07 4.53
CA THR A 126 5.03 9.21 4.88
C THR A 126 5.81 9.71 6.10
N SER A 127 5.79 11.03 6.35
CA SER A 127 6.40 11.64 7.53
C SER A 127 5.49 11.62 8.77
N SER A 128 4.21 11.30 8.59
CA SER A 128 3.22 11.20 9.66
C SER A 128 3.49 9.98 10.58
N PRO A 129 3.02 10.01 11.84
CA PRO A 129 3.15 8.85 12.72
C PRO A 129 2.56 7.57 12.10
N PRO A 130 3.11 6.39 12.44
CA PRO A 130 2.57 5.12 11.97
C PRO A 130 1.14 4.91 12.48
N ILE A 131 0.32 4.18 11.70
CA ILE A 131 -1.12 3.95 11.95
C ILE A 131 -1.36 3.24 13.29
N HIS A 132 -0.40 2.44 13.75
CA HIS A 132 -0.38 1.84 15.08
C HIS A 132 1.03 1.28 15.37
N PRO A 133 1.47 1.17 16.64
CA PRO A 133 2.63 0.35 16.97
C PRO A 133 2.18 -1.12 17.03
N GLY A 134 2.67 -1.96 16.10
CA GLY A 134 2.47 -3.42 16.23
C GLY A 134 2.11 -4.20 14.96
N CYS A 135 2.59 -3.79 13.79
CA CYS A 135 2.76 -4.70 12.66
C CYS A 135 4.21 -4.63 12.19
#